data_AF-A0A7J2PYI4-F1
#
_entry.id   AF-A0A7J2PYI4-F1
#
_cell.length_a   1.000
_cell.length_b   1.000
_cell.length_c   1.000
_cell.angle_alpha   90.00
_cell.angle_beta   90.00
_cell.angle_gamma   90.00
#
_symmetry.space_group_name_H-M   'P 1'
#
loop_
_entity.id
_entity.type
_entity.pdbx_description
1 polymer ?
#
loop_
_entity_poly.entity_id
_entity_poly.type
_entity_poly.pdbx_seq_one_letter_code
_entity_poly.pdbx_strand_id
1 'polypeptide(L)'
;MICKEEYIAIRIDSGRVFNVRYRVPKNPQESNWVCKDCGDPVFYNQYFGCFKHHGQKPEGFEPETIEHKKMKDYWYNTFPLFNEIKNRKLEYWFDDQVADVYFELQDGKKVAIECQNSPITSQNLIKRTKKYTSKDIYVLWIFNGLGSCVSEEKYPLNMDKVRVLKEEKRAHNLFAGRIYYMNVKKDVVHEDPYPIHFSPYFDNKKLDHNIFGYNKYYRNFQSATVGKIFTYKILCIDYKGHKLARFMDKNVSISCTEQLIICIQNLCRKKVNEGELNINNEFKVPVNVIIDMVKEEFGFFLPYLILKRSKRIKKVSFEKLINEKYKIQDILTFKTSDSLLNSD
;
A
#
# COMPACT_ATOMS: atom_id res chain seq x y z
N MET A 1 -44.21 -6.02 7.41
CA MET A 1 -44.27 -6.45 8.83
C MET A 1 -43.38 -5.50 9.62
N ILE A 2 -43.98 -4.64 10.45
CA ILE A 2 -43.25 -3.60 11.21
C ILE A 2 -42.65 -4.28 12.44
N CYS A 3 -41.34 -4.47 12.49
CA CYS A 3 -40.68 -5.01 13.68
C CYS A 3 -40.80 -3.98 14.82
N LYS A 4 -41.67 -4.30 15.79
CA LYS A 4 -41.69 -3.70 17.12
C LYS A 4 -40.51 -4.27 17.91
N GLU A 5 -39.34 -3.67 17.83
CA GLU A 5 -38.29 -3.94 18.82
C GLU A 5 -38.14 -2.70 19.71
N GLU A 6 -38.88 -2.72 20.82
CA GLU A 6 -38.67 -1.79 21.93
C GLU A 6 -37.42 -2.25 22.69
N TYR A 7 -36.25 -1.74 22.34
CA TYR A 7 -35.05 -1.98 23.13
C TYR A 7 -35.15 -1.21 24.46
N ILE A 8 -35.23 -1.97 25.55
CA ILE A 8 -35.33 -1.48 26.92
C ILE A 8 -33.94 -1.56 27.57
N ALA A 9 -33.41 -0.43 28.03
CA ALA A 9 -32.12 -0.40 28.72
C ALA A 9 -32.27 -0.02 30.19
N ILE A 10 -31.46 -0.62 31.05
CA ILE A 10 -31.39 -0.32 32.47
C ILE A 10 -30.15 0.53 32.72
N ARG A 11 -30.33 1.67 33.38
CA ARG A 11 -29.22 2.52 33.81
C ARG A 11 -28.62 1.93 35.09
N ILE A 12 -27.35 1.55 35.06
CA ILE A 12 -26.72 0.75 36.14
C ILE A 12 -26.75 1.49 37.48
N ASP A 13 -26.47 2.80 37.47
CA ASP A 13 -26.35 3.64 38.66
C ASP A 13 -27.65 3.88 39.44
N SER A 14 -28.79 3.71 38.79
CA SER A 14 -30.11 4.05 39.34
C SER A 14 -31.09 2.88 39.29
N GLY A 15 -30.71 1.77 38.65
CA GLY A 15 -31.57 0.60 38.43
C GLY A 15 -32.84 0.89 37.62
N ARG A 16 -32.97 2.10 37.06
CA ARG A 16 -34.17 2.55 36.36
C ARG A 16 -34.18 1.99 34.95
N VAL A 17 -35.35 1.51 34.57
CA VAL A 17 -35.65 0.99 33.23
C VAL A 17 -36.08 2.15 32.32
N PHE A 18 -35.42 2.29 31.17
CA PHE A 18 -35.71 3.33 30.19
C PHE A 18 -36.15 2.72 28.86
N ASN A 19 -37.25 3.25 28.33
CA ASN A 19 -37.75 2.93 27.00
C ASN A 19 -37.48 4.13 26.09
N VAL A 20 -36.97 3.86 24.88
CA VAL A 20 -36.70 4.86 23.84
C VAL A 20 -37.90 5.78 23.56
N ARG A 21 -39.13 5.26 23.72
CA ARG A 21 -40.37 6.04 23.55
C ARG A 21 -40.68 7.00 24.69
N TYR A 22 -40.05 6.84 25.85
CA TYR A 22 -40.35 7.62 27.05
C TYR A 22 -39.08 8.07 27.78
N ARG A 23 -38.64 9.30 27.44
CA ARG A 23 -37.65 10.12 28.17
C ARG A 23 -36.29 9.45 28.43
N VAL A 24 -35.49 9.37 27.37
CA VAL A 24 -34.04 9.23 27.49
C VAL A 24 -33.47 10.49 28.20
N PRO A 25 -32.48 10.36 29.11
CA PRO A 25 -31.81 11.52 29.72
C PRO A 25 -31.25 12.49 28.68
N LYS A 26 -31.06 13.77 29.03
CA LYS A 26 -30.49 14.78 28.10
C LYS A 26 -29.12 14.37 27.54
N ASN A 27 -28.29 13.71 28.36
CA ASN A 27 -26.96 13.20 27.98
C ASN A 27 -26.87 11.68 28.23
N PRO A 28 -27.43 10.84 27.35
CA PRO A 28 -27.47 9.39 27.59
C PRO A 28 -26.10 8.72 27.43
N GLN A 29 -25.13 9.36 26.79
CA GLN A 29 -23.77 8.81 26.64
C GLN A 29 -22.93 8.85 27.93
N GLU A 30 -23.33 9.66 28.91
CA GLU A 30 -22.60 9.82 30.17
C GLU A 30 -23.00 8.77 31.22
N SER A 31 -23.81 7.78 30.83
CA SER A 31 -24.35 6.76 31.73
C SER A 31 -23.97 5.37 31.24
N ASN A 32 -23.79 4.44 32.19
CA ASN A 32 -23.60 3.03 31.89
C ASN A 32 -24.96 2.35 31.76
N TRP A 33 -25.16 1.61 30.67
CA TRP A 33 -26.41 0.96 30.35
C TRP A 33 -26.21 -0.53 30.15
N VAL A 34 -27.22 -1.32 30.55
CA VAL A 34 -27.30 -2.75 30.24
C VAL A 34 -28.63 -3.08 29.57
N CYS A 35 -28.61 -4.09 28.71
CA CYS A 35 -29.81 -4.63 28.12
C CYS A 35 -30.69 -5.25 29.20
N LYS A 36 -31.99 -4.93 29.22
CA LYS A 36 -32.92 -5.55 30.16
C LYS A 36 -33.01 -7.07 29.97
N ASP A 37 -32.87 -7.54 28.73
CA ASP A 37 -33.18 -8.93 28.39
C ASP A 37 -31.97 -9.87 28.60
N CYS A 38 -30.74 -9.43 28.30
CA CYS A 38 -29.54 -10.26 28.48
C CYS A 38 -28.57 -9.75 29.56
N GLY A 39 -28.74 -8.54 30.06
CA GLY A 39 -27.83 -7.94 31.06
C GLY A 39 -26.50 -7.44 30.50
N ASP A 40 -26.24 -7.62 29.19
CA ASP A 40 -24.99 -7.16 28.57
C ASP A 40 -24.94 -5.64 28.42
N PRO A 41 -23.74 -5.03 28.41
CA PRO A 41 -23.59 -3.60 28.21
C PRO A 41 -24.15 -3.13 26.85
N VAL A 42 -24.88 -2.01 26.88
CA VAL A 42 -25.44 -1.34 25.71
C VAL A 42 -25.04 0.13 25.69
N PHE A 43 -25.11 0.78 24.53
CA PHE A 43 -24.90 2.22 24.38
C PHE A 43 -26.09 2.87 23.67
N TYR A 44 -26.32 4.16 23.92
CA TYR A 44 -27.36 4.90 23.21
C TYR A 44 -26.86 5.35 21.83
N ASN A 45 -27.55 4.95 20.78
CA ASN A 45 -27.27 5.40 19.42
C ASN A 45 -28.18 6.58 19.07
N GLN A 46 -27.62 7.80 19.05
CA GLN A 46 -28.36 9.02 18.75
C GLN A 46 -28.94 9.06 17.33
N TYR A 47 -28.30 8.41 16.37
CA TYR A 47 -28.75 8.41 14.97
C TYR A 47 -30.05 7.62 14.78
N PHE A 48 -30.17 6.49 15.46
CA PHE A 48 -31.37 5.64 15.42
C PHE A 48 -32.32 5.88 16.60
N GLY A 49 -31.92 6.72 17.55
CA GLY A 49 -32.65 7.00 18.77
C GLY A 49 -32.76 5.81 19.73
N CYS A 50 -31.98 4.73 19.59
CA CYS A 50 -32.18 3.48 20.34
C CYS A 50 -30.93 3.00 21.11
N PHE A 51 -31.12 2.10 22.09
CA PHE A 51 -30.01 1.41 22.77
C PHE A 51 -29.56 0.18 21.97
N LYS A 52 -28.24 -0.06 21.87
CA LYS A 52 -27.66 -1.18 21.12
C LYS A 52 -26.56 -1.88 21.90
N HIS A 53 -26.44 -3.19 21.73
CA HIS A 53 -25.30 -3.95 22.23
C HIS A 53 -23.99 -3.49 21.57
N HIS A 54 -22.90 -3.55 22.33
CA HIS A 54 -21.57 -3.45 21.74
C HIS A 54 -21.39 -4.59 20.72
N GLY A 55 -21.26 -4.24 19.43
CA GLY A 55 -21.10 -5.21 18.34
C GLY A 55 -22.32 -5.46 17.44
N GLN A 56 -23.50 -4.91 17.74
CA GLN A 56 -24.60 -4.93 16.76
C GLN A 56 -24.34 -3.91 15.65
N LYS A 57 -23.88 -4.38 14.49
CA LYS A 57 -23.80 -3.58 13.25
C LYS A 57 -25.20 -3.03 12.93
N PRO A 58 -25.35 -1.75 12.56
CA PRO A 58 -26.66 -1.19 12.21
C PRO A 58 -27.32 -1.95 11.06
N GLU A 59 -28.66 -2.08 11.09
CA GLU A 59 -29.42 -2.49 9.90
C GLU A 59 -29.08 -1.57 8.72
N GLY A 60 -28.79 -2.17 7.56
CA GLY A 60 -28.37 -1.46 6.35
C GLY A 60 -26.86 -1.43 6.08
N PHE A 61 -26.03 -1.99 6.98
CA PHE A 61 -24.64 -2.31 6.62
C PHE A 61 -24.60 -3.57 5.76
N GLU A 62 -23.90 -3.52 4.62
CA GLU A 62 -23.63 -4.73 3.85
C GLU A 62 -22.95 -5.76 4.78
N PRO A 63 -23.41 -7.03 4.77
CA PRO A 63 -22.80 -8.07 5.57
C PRO A 63 -21.31 -8.16 5.22
N GLU A 64 -20.48 -8.13 6.25
CA GLU A 64 -19.04 -8.29 6.10
C GLU A 64 -18.73 -9.57 5.32
N THR A 65 -18.01 -9.42 4.20
CA THR A 65 -17.76 -10.54 3.30
C THR A 65 -16.80 -11.55 3.94
N ILE A 66 -16.85 -12.80 3.45
CA ILE A 66 -15.96 -13.87 3.92
C ILE A 66 -14.49 -13.47 3.70
N GLU A 67 -14.19 -12.80 2.59
CA GLU A 67 -12.85 -12.32 2.27
C GLU A 67 -12.36 -11.30 3.29
N HIS A 68 -13.18 -10.31 3.68
CA HIS A 68 -12.79 -9.30 4.67
C HIS A 68 -12.53 -9.95 6.03
N LYS A 69 -13.39 -10.88 6.46
CA LYS A 69 -13.17 -11.67 7.68
C LYS A 69 -11.88 -12.47 7.61
N LYS A 70 -11.60 -13.09 6.47
CA LYS A 70 -10.40 -13.92 6.28
C LYS A 70 -9.12 -13.08 6.31
N MET A 71 -9.14 -11.87 5.74
CA MET A 71 -8.01 -10.93 5.86
C MET A 71 -7.77 -10.53 7.32
N LYS A 72 -8.83 -10.18 8.07
CA LYS A 72 -8.72 -9.83 9.50
C LYS A 72 -8.13 -10.97 10.32
N ASP A 73 -8.69 -12.17 10.15
CA ASP A 73 -8.26 -13.39 10.84
C ASP A 73 -6.78 -13.71 10.54
N TYR A 74 -6.38 -13.60 9.27
CA TYR A 74 -4.98 -13.77 8.87
C TYR A 74 -4.07 -12.83 9.66
N TRP A 75 -4.36 -11.52 9.70
CA TRP A 75 -3.48 -10.57 10.37
C TRP A 75 -3.54 -10.68 11.89
N TYR A 76 -4.70 -10.97 12.46
CA TYR A 76 -4.87 -11.19 13.90
C TYR A 76 -3.97 -12.33 14.41
N ASN A 77 -3.83 -13.39 13.62
CA ASN A 77 -3.05 -14.58 13.97
C ASN A 77 -1.58 -14.48 13.54
N THR A 78 -1.30 -13.92 12.36
CA THR A 78 0.05 -13.87 11.78
C THR A 78 0.90 -12.76 12.40
N PHE A 79 0.34 -11.57 12.63
CA PHE A 79 1.12 -10.40 13.06
C PHE A 79 1.89 -10.61 14.39
N PRO A 80 1.30 -11.27 15.42
CA PRO A 80 2.02 -11.56 16.67
C PRO A 80 3.19 -12.53 16.54
N LEU A 81 3.29 -13.29 15.44
CA LEU A 81 4.42 -14.21 15.22
C LEU A 81 5.72 -13.47 14.88
N PHE A 82 5.63 -12.19 14.49
CA PHE A 82 6.76 -11.38 14.03
C PHE A 82 7.01 -10.13 14.88
N ASN A 83 6.12 -9.85 15.82
CA ASN A 83 6.14 -8.61 16.60
C ASN A 83 5.83 -8.95 18.06
N GLU A 84 6.51 -8.27 18.99
CA GLU A 84 6.25 -8.43 20.42
C GLU A 84 4.97 -7.68 20.79
N ILE A 85 3.89 -8.44 20.98
CA ILE A 85 2.55 -7.90 21.25
C ILE A 85 2.27 -7.90 22.74
N LYS A 86 1.81 -6.78 23.26
CA LYS A 86 1.24 -6.65 24.61
C LYS A 86 -0.25 -6.92 24.62
N ASN A 87 -0.97 -6.42 23.61
CA ASN A 87 -2.42 -6.59 23.49
C ASN A 87 -2.84 -6.67 22.03
N ARG A 88 -3.89 -7.44 21.71
CA ARG A 88 -4.50 -7.51 20.38
C ARG A 88 -6.01 -7.60 20.47
N LYS A 89 -6.71 -6.95 19.54
CA LYS A 89 -8.19 -6.96 19.45
C LYS A 89 -8.66 -6.91 17.99
N LEU A 90 -9.74 -7.61 17.69
CA LEU A 90 -10.49 -7.46 16.44
C LEU A 90 -11.53 -6.34 16.58
N GLU A 91 -11.82 -5.62 15.49
CA GLU A 91 -12.86 -4.59 15.43
C GLU A 91 -12.81 -3.59 16.61
N TYR A 92 -11.63 -3.04 16.87
CA TYR A 92 -11.40 -2.20 18.04
C TYR A 92 -11.89 -0.75 17.83
N TRP A 93 -12.71 -0.27 18.76
CA TRP A 93 -13.35 1.04 18.69
C TRP A 93 -12.49 2.14 19.28
N PHE A 94 -12.30 3.20 18.50
CA PHE A 94 -11.65 4.46 18.86
C PHE A 94 -12.63 5.61 18.60
N ASP A 95 -13.64 5.71 19.46
CA ASP A 95 -14.74 6.68 19.36
C ASP A 95 -15.47 6.62 18.00
N ASP A 96 -14.98 7.38 17.03
CA ASP A 96 -15.53 7.58 15.69
C ASP A 96 -14.83 6.76 14.60
N GLN A 97 -13.99 5.79 14.98
CA GLN A 97 -13.24 4.92 14.08
C GLN A 97 -13.19 3.50 14.65
N VAL A 98 -13.35 2.50 13.79
CA VAL A 98 -13.14 1.09 14.14
C VAL A 98 -11.96 0.58 13.33
N ALA A 99 -10.98 0.01 14.01
CA ALA A 99 -9.87 -0.69 13.38
C ALA A 99 -10.26 -2.14 13.14
N ASP A 100 -10.02 -2.63 11.92
CA ASP A 100 -10.27 -4.03 11.57
C ASP A 100 -9.48 -4.99 12.47
N VAL A 101 -8.19 -4.70 12.67
CA VAL A 101 -7.33 -5.39 13.63
C VAL A 101 -6.47 -4.38 14.36
N TYR A 102 -6.40 -4.48 15.69
CA TYR A 102 -5.64 -3.61 16.56
C TYR A 102 -4.57 -4.37 17.35
N PHE A 103 -3.41 -3.75 17.50
CA PHE A 103 -2.30 -4.21 18.32
C PHE A 103 -1.72 -3.09 19.18
N GLU A 104 -1.34 -3.42 20.40
CA GLU A 104 -0.42 -2.65 21.23
C GLU A 104 0.88 -3.44 21.33
N LEU A 105 1.98 -2.84 20.89
CA LEU A 105 3.32 -3.43 20.97
C LEU A 105 3.85 -3.32 22.41
N GLN A 106 4.84 -4.15 22.77
CA GLN A 106 5.47 -4.10 24.10
C GLN A 106 6.12 -2.75 24.41
N ASP A 107 6.60 -2.04 23.38
CA ASP A 107 7.15 -0.68 23.50
C ASP A 107 6.07 0.43 23.64
N GLY A 108 4.80 0.05 23.74
CA GLY A 108 3.66 0.96 23.92
C GLY A 108 3.09 1.52 22.63
N LYS A 109 3.71 1.29 21.47
CA LYS A 109 3.17 1.78 20.18
C LYS A 109 1.88 1.06 19.82
N LYS A 110 0.95 1.83 19.26
CA LYS A 110 -0.37 1.35 18.84
C LYS A 110 -0.42 1.20 17.32
N VAL A 111 -0.85 0.03 16.85
CA VAL A 111 -0.93 -0.29 15.42
C VAL A 111 -2.34 -0.71 15.07
N ALA A 112 -2.90 -0.11 14.02
CA ALA A 112 -4.13 -0.56 13.39
C ALA A 112 -3.81 -1.13 12.00
N ILE A 113 -4.30 -2.33 11.70
CA ILE A 113 -4.29 -2.90 10.36
C ILE A 113 -5.70 -2.76 9.78
N GLU A 114 -5.77 -2.14 8.61
CA GLU A 114 -7.01 -1.89 7.87
C GLU A 114 -7.04 -2.78 6.63
N CYS A 115 -8.01 -3.69 6.57
CA CYS A 115 -8.19 -4.66 5.50
C CYS A 115 -9.24 -4.12 4.51
N GLN A 116 -8.79 -3.56 3.40
CA GLN A 116 -9.69 -2.95 2.42
C GLN A 116 -10.14 -4.00 1.40
N ASN A 117 -11.39 -4.45 1.49
CA ASN A 117 -12.00 -5.36 0.50
C ASN A 117 -12.93 -4.63 -0.49
N SER A 118 -13.73 -3.68 0.01
CA SER A 118 -14.68 -2.88 -0.79
C SER A 118 -14.06 -1.58 -1.31
N PRO A 119 -14.66 -0.85 -2.26
CA PRO A 119 -14.15 0.46 -2.67
C PRO A 119 -14.04 1.45 -1.50
N ILE A 120 -12.94 2.18 -1.44
CA ILE A 120 -12.76 3.33 -0.54
C ILE A 120 -12.54 4.56 -1.41
N THR A 121 -12.94 5.77 -0.98
CA THR A 121 -12.57 6.98 -1.72
C THR A 121 -11.23 7.51 -1.22
N SER A 122 -10.47 8.19 -2.10
CA SER A 122 -9.21 8.86 -1.71
C SER A 122 -9.38 9.83 -0.53
N GLN A 123 -10.54 10.50 -0.44
CA GLN A 123 -10.86 11.38 0.69
C GLN A 123 -11.04 10.58 1.99
N ASN A 124 -11.79 9.46 1.94
CA ASN A 124 -12.01 8.61 3.11
C ASN A 124 -10.73 7.91 3.56
N LEU A 125 -9.89 7.43 2.64
CA LEU A 125 -8.58 6.84 2.95
C LEU A 125 -7.73 7.81 3.78
N ILE A 126 -7.62 9.06 3.33
CA ILE A 126 -6.85 10.10 4.02
C ILE A 126 -7.52 10.54 5.32
N LYS A 127 -8.85 10.70 5.33
CA LYS A 127 -9.60 11.06 6.54
C LYS A 127 -9.39 10.01 7.64
N ARG A 128 -9.57 8.72 7.34
CA ARG A 128 -9.34 7.61 8.28
C ARG A 128 -7.90 7.55 8.75
N THR A 129 -6.93 7.68 7.84
CA THR A 129 -5.50 7.73 8.20
C THR A 129 -5.19 8.88 9.16
N LYS A 130 -5.75 10.08 8.94
CA LYS A 130 -5.59 11.22 9.84
C LYS A 130 -6.24 10.99 11.21
N LYS A 131 -7.40 10.33 11.26
CA LYS A 131 -8.06 9.97 12.54
C LYS A 131 -7.21 9.03 13.39
N TYR A 132 -6.52 8.06 12.78
CA TYR A 132 -5.55 7.24 13.50
C TYR A 132 -4.36 8.06 13.99
N THR A 133 -3.85 8.94 13.13
CA THR A 133 -2.72 9.82 13.48
C THR A 133 -3.04 10.70 14.68
N SER A 134 -4.24 11.30 14.74
CA SER A 134 -4.66 12.16 15.86
C SER A 134 -4.83 11.40 17.18
N LYS A 135 -4.90 10.07 17.14
CA LYS A 135 -5.02 9.19 18.31
C LYS A 135 -3.71 8.46 18.64
N ASP A 136 -2.60 8.90 18.04
CA ASP A 136 -1.27 8.29 18.19
C ASP A 136 -1.23 6.80 17.79
N ILE A 137 -1.93 6.46 16.70
CA ILE A 137 -2.00 5.10 16.17
C ILE A 137 -1.36 5.06 14.78
N TYR A 138 -0.46 4.11 14.59
CA TYR A 138 0.17 3.82 13.31
C TYR A 138 -0.74 2.91 12.49
N VAL A 139 -1.13 3.35 11.29
CA VAL A 139 -2.03 2.56 10.42
C VAL A 139 -1.27 1.86 9.28
N LEU A 140 -1.55 0.59 9.08
CA LEU A 140 -1.14 -0.22 7.93
C LEU A 140 -2.37 -0.55 7.09
N TRP A 141 -2.37 -0.15 5.82
CA TRP A 141 -3.45 -0.47 4.87
C TRP A 141 -3.08 -1.66 4.01
N ILE A 142 -3.98 -2.62 3.89
CA ILE A 142 -3.81 -3.84 3.10
C ILE A 142 -5.03 -4.02 2.22
N PHE A 143 -4.83 -4.06 0.90
CA PHE A 143 -5.90 -4.14 -0.08
C PHE A 143 -6.11 -5.58 -0.54
N ASN A 144 -7.37 -6.00 -0.72
CA ASN A 144 -7.64 -7.28 -1.38
C ASN A 144 -7.38 -7.15 -2.88
N GLY A 145 -6.31 -7.78 -3.38
CA GLY A 145 -5.94 -7.75 -4.78
C GLY A 145 -6.94 -8.43 -5.71
N LEU A 146 -7.83 -9.27 -5.17
CA LEU A 146 -8.93 -9.94 -5.90
C LEU A 146 -10.32 -9.34 -5.58
N GLY A 147 -10.36 -8.30 -4.74
CA GLY A 147 -11.59 -7.68 -4.27
C GLY A 147 -12.11 -6.56 -5.18
N SER A 148 -13.22 -5.94 -4.79
CA SER A 148 -13.81 -4.81 -5.51
C SER A 148 -13.11 -3.47 -5.23
N CYS A 149 -12.12 -3.44 -4.32
CA CYS A 149 -11.35 -2.25 -3.99
C CYS A 149 -10.26 -1.87 -5.02
N VAL A 150 -10.08 -2.66 -6.08
CA VAL A 150 -9.11 -2.46 -7.16
C VAL A 150 -9.81 -2.35 -8.52
N SER A 151 -9.20 -1.70 -9.51
CA SER A 151 -9.80 -1.58 -10.86
C SER A 151 -9.70 -2.85 -11.71
N GLU A 152 -8.77 -3.73 -11.36
CA GLU A 152 -8.54 -5.05 -11.95
C GLU A 152 -7.73 -5.87 -10.95
N GLU A 153 -7.80 -7.18 -11.06
CA GLU A 153 -7.10 -8.11 -10.16
C GLU A 153 -5.59 -7.83 -10.12
N LYS A 154 -5.00 -8.05 -8.95
CA LYS A 154 -3.57 -7.85 -8.68
C LYS A 154 -2.94 -9.19 -8.34
N TYR A 155 -1.74 -9.38 -8.82
CA TYR A 155 -0.97 -10.60 -8.64
C TYR A 155 0.48 -10.25 -8.26
N PRO A 156 1.19 -11.11 -7.53
CA PRO A 156 2.58 -10.89 -7.09
C PRO A 156 3.57 -11.14 -8.22
N LEU A 157 3.33 -10.51 -9.38
CA LEU A 157 4.17 -10.60 -10.57
C LEU A 157 4.27 -9.25 -11.26
N ASN A 158 5.36 -9.06 -12.00
CA ASN A 158 5.59 -7.86 -12.78
C ASN A 158 4.59 -7.80 -13.94
N MET A 159 3.83 -6.70 -14.03
CA MET A 159 2.79 -6.53 -15.03
C MET A 159 2.87 -5.15 -15.65
N ASP A 160 2.73 -5.08 -16.97
CA ASP A 160 2.66 -3.82 -17.70
C ASP A 160 1.23 -3.49 -18.10
N LYS A 161 0.97 -2.20 -18.32
CA LYS A 161 -0.33 -1.68 -18.76
C LYS A 161 -1.48 -2.03 -17.79
N VAL A 162 -1.17 -2.00 -16.50
CA VAL A 162 -2.10 -2.28 -15.40
C VAL A 162 -2.97 -1.07 -15.11
N ARG A 163 -4.29 -1.24 -14.98
CA ARG A 163 -5.19 -0.20 -14.48
C ARG A 163 -5.03 -0.05 -12.97
N VAL A 164 -4.97 1.20 -12.54
CA VAL A 164 -4.79 1.57 -11.13
C VAL A 164 -5.73 2.70 -10.78
N LEU A 165 -6.55 2.50 -9.75
CA LEU A 165 -7.47 3.50 -9.21
C LEU A 165 -6.71 4.69 -8.62
N LYS A 166 -7.37 5.85 -8.51
CA LYS A 166 -6.75 7.02 -7.87
C LYS A 166 -6.45 6.75 -6.39
N GLU A 167 -7.26 5.91 -5.75
CA GLU A 167 -7.12 5.44 -4.37
C GLU A 167 -5.85 4.64 -4.17
N GLU A 168 -5.58 3.68 -5.06
CA GLU A 168 -4.35 2.87 -5.06
C GLU A 168 -3.13 3.77 -5.25
N LYS A 169 -3.20 4.73 -6.18
CA LYS A 169 -2.14 5.75 -6.34
C LYS A 169 -1.99 6.62 -5.08
N ARG A 170 -3.08 6.90 -4.36
CA ARG A 170 -3.04 7.68 -3.12
C ARG A 170 -2.37 6.90 -1.99
N ALA A 171 -2.70 5.62 -1.84
CA ALA A 171 -2.05 4.70 -0.90
C ALA A 171 -0.56 4.50 -1.25
N HIS A 172 -0.25 4.31 -2.54
CA HIS A 172 1.13 4.22 -3.04
C HIS A 172 1.97 5.43 -2.61
N ASN A 173 1.42 6.65 -2.75
CA ASN A 173 2.07 7.87 -2.29
C ASN A 173 2.19 7.97 -0.76
N LEU A 174 1.19 7.47 -0.03
CA LEU A 174 1.16 7.47 1.44
C LEU A 174 2.32 6.63 2.00
N PHE A 175 2.59 5.46 1.41
CA PHE A 175 3.67 4.55 1.83
C PHE A 175 4.96 4.71 1.01
N ALA A 176 5.21 5.92 0.50
CA ALA A 176 6.45 6.30 -0.21
C ALA A 176 6.80 5.35 -1.37
N GLY A 177 5.81 5.02 -2.18
CA GLY A 177 5.94 4.18 -3.37
C GLY A 177 5.63 2.70 -3.14
N ARG A 178 4.84 2.35 -2.12
CA ARG A 178 4.43 0.97 -1.84
C ARG A 178 2.92 0.90 -1.65
N ILE A 179 2.33 -0.21 -2.02
CA ILE A 179 0.97 -0.57 -1.61
C ILE A 179 0.99 -2.06 -1.28
N TYR A 180 0.43 -2.43 -0.13
CA TYR A 180 0.40 -3.83 0.30
C TYR A 180 -0.91 -4.46 -0.13
N TYR A 181 -0.80 -5.59 -0.81
CA TYR A 181 -1.92 -6.41 -1.22
C TYR A 181 -1.88 -7.77 -0.54
N MET A 182 -3.05 -8.38 -0.48
CA MET A 182 -3.26 -9.76 -0.12
C MET A 182 -4.34 -10.32 -1.04
N ASN A 183 -4.15 -11.50 -1.60
CA ASN A 183 -5.09 -12.09 -2.54
C ASN A 183 -6.02 -13.07 -1.80
N VAL A 184 -7.24 -12.62 -1.51
CA VAL A 184 -8.23 -13.40 -0.78
C VAL A 184 -9.50 -13.57 -1.61
N LYS A 185 -9.95 -14.81 -1.77
CA LYS A 185 -11.20 -15.15 -2.45
C LYS A 185 -11.93 -16.20 -1.63
N LYS A 186 -13.18 -15.94 -1.27
CA LYS A 186 -13.90 -16.72 -0.26
C LYS A 186 -13.08 -16.77 1.04
N ASP A 187 -12.85 -17.96 1.56
CA ASP A 187 -12.10 -18.27 2.78
C ASP A 187 -10.63 -18.64 2.53
N VAL A 188 -10.15 -18.50 1.29
CA VAL A 188 -8.80 -18.89 0.87
C VAL A 188 -7.91 -17.66 0.68
N VAL A 189 -6.74 -17.72 1.29
CA VAL A 189 -5.60 -16.83 1.01
C VAL A 189 -4.76 -17.52 -0.06
N HIS A 190 -4.73 -16.97 -1.27
CA HIS A 190 -4.07 -17.64 -2.40
C HIS A 190 -2.55 -17.58 -2.32
N GLU A 191 -2.01 -16.48 -1.79
CA GLU A 191 -0.58 -16.18 -1.76
C GLU A 191 -0.25 -15.33 -0.54
N ASP A 192 1.03 -15.33 -0.15
CA ASP A 192 1.52 -14.44 0.89
C ASP A 192 1.33 -12.96 0.50
N PRO A 193 0.96 -12.08 1.46
CA PRO A 193 0.94 -10.64 1.27
C PRO A 193 2.20 -10.09 0.59
N TYR A 194 1.99 -9.14 -0.34
CA TYR A 194 3.07 -8.62 -1.19
C TYR A 194 2.90 -7.12 -1.45
N PRO A 195 4.00 -6.36 -1.61
CA PRO A 195 3.96 -4.97 -1.98
C PRO A 195 4.03 -4.83 -3.51
N ILE A 196 3.30 -3.87 -4.06
CA ILE A 196 3.48 -3.41 -5.44
C ILE A 196 3.98 -1.97 -5.45
N HIS A 197 4.88 -1.69 -6.39
CA HIS A 197 5.24 -0.35 -6.81
C HIS A 197 4.68 -0.06 -8.19
N PHE A 198 3.97 1.06 -8.33
CA PHE A 198 3.50 1.54 -9.62
C PHE A 198 4.45 2.58 -10.22
N SER A 199 4.88 2.31 -11.46
CA SER A 199 5.60 3.23 -12.32
C SER A 199 4.73 3.70 -13.49
N PRO A 200 4.91 4.94 -13.99
CA PRO A 200 4.29 5.39 -15.23
C PRO A 200 4.52 4.43 -16.41
N TYR A 201 3.45 4.12 -17.15
CA TYR A 201 3.50 3.32 -18.38
C TYR A 201 3.58 4.22 -19.64
N PHE A 202 4.36 3.79 -20.62
CA PHE A 202 4.49 4.47 -21.91
C PHE A 202 4.51 3.44 -23.05
N ASP A 203 3.81 3.72 -24.15
CA ASP A 203 4.06 2.99 -25.40
C ASP A 203 4.98 3.81 -26.28
N ASN A 204 5.93 3.15 -26.95
CA ASN A 204 6.61 3.74 -28.08
C ASN A 204 5.68 3.65 -29.31
N LYS A 205 5.08 4.78 -29.71
CA LYS A 205 4.30 4.85 -30.93
C LYS A 205 5.19 5.24 -32.10
N LYS A 206 5.23 4.40 -33.13
CA LYS A 206 5.71 4.80 -34.45
C LYS A 206 4.73 5.83 -35.02
N LEU A 207 5.25 6.86 -35.64
CA LEU A 207 4.48 7.76 -36.50
C LEU A 207 4.66 7.26 -37.92
N ASP A 208 3.57 7.15 -38.68
CA ASP A 208 3.68 6.90 -40.12
C ASP A 208 4.53 8.02 -40.73
N HIS A 209 5.56 7.65 -41.49
CA HIS A 209 6.53 8.54 -42.13
C HIS A 209 7.52 9.28 -41.22
N ASN A 210 7.62 8.95 -39.93
CA ASN A 210 8.61 9.55 -39.03
C ASN A 210 9.33 8.49 -38.19
N ILE A 211 10.63 8.29 -38.48
CA ILE A 211 11.51 7.32 -37.79
C ILE A 211 11.69 7.64 -36.29
N PHE A 212 11.35 8.85 -35.86
CA PHE A 212 11.66 9.33 -34.52
C PHE A 212 10.74 8.78 -33.43
N GLY A 213 9.52 8.33 -33.78
CA GLY A 213 8.51 7.84 -32.84
C GLY A 213 8.26 8.79 -31.66
N TYR A 214 7.38 8.43 -30.73
CA TYR A 214 7.31 9.12 -29.44
C TYR A 214 6.81 8.21 -28.33
N ASN A 215 7.26 8.47 -27.11
CA ASN A 215 6.75 7.79 -25.92
C ASN A 215 5.40 8.41 -25.56
N LYS A 216 4.31 7.71 -25.89
CA LYS A 216 2.96 8.10 -25.47
C LYS A 216 2.74 7.68 -24.03
N TYR A 217 2.56 8.68 -23.16
CA TYR A 217 2.18 8.45 -21.77
C TYR A 217 0.69 8.11 -21.66
N TYR A 218 0.36 7.09 -20.86
CA TYR A 218 -1.02 6.74 -20.55
C TYR A 218 -1.31 6.96 -19.06
N ARG A 219 -2.10 8.00 -18.76
CA ARG A 219 -2.39 8.41 -17.38
C ARG A 219 -3.04 7.32 -16.52
N ASN A 220 -3.83 6.44 -17.14
CA ASN A 220 -4.63 5.42 -16.45
C ASN A 220 -3.93 4.07 -16.33
N PHE A 221 -2.82 3.89 -17.06
CA PHE A 221 -2.05 2.65 -17.04
C PHE A 221 -0.74 2.85 -16.29
N GLN A 222 -0.29 1.82 -15.59
CA GLN A 222 0.98 1.77 -14.88
C GLN A 222 1.72 0.48 -15.23
N SER A 223 3.01 0.46 -14.96
CA SER A 223 3.80 -0.75 -14.81
C SER A 223 3.84 -1.08 -13.32
N ALA A 224 3.41 -2.28 -12.96
CA ALA A 224 3.40 -2.81 -11.61
C ALA A 224 4.66 -3.66 -11.42
N THR A 225 5.50 -3.26 -10.48
CA THR A 225 6.67 -4.03 -10.06
C THR A 225 6.40 -4.63 -8.69
N VAL A 226 6.48 -5.95 -8.56
CA VAL A 226 6.31 -6.64 -7.29
C VAL A 226 7.57 -6.46 -6.43
N GLY A 227 7.40 -6.19 -5.14
CA GLY A 227 8.48 -6.23 -4.16
C GLY A 227 8.36 -7.45 -3.25
N LYS A 228 9.25 -7.54 -2.26
CA LYS A 228 9.27 -8.67 -1.32
C LYS A 228 9.13 -8.19 0.12
N ILE A 229 8.26 -8.86 0.89
CA ILE A 229 8.20 -8.72 2.34
C ILE A 229 9.09 -9.80 2.94
N PHE A 230 10.23 -9.40 3.50
CA PHE A 230 11.16 -10.36 4.11
C PHE A 230 10.70 -10.81 5.50
N THR A 231 9.91 -9.96 6.18
CA THR A 231 9.37 -10.22 7.51
C THR A 231 8.14 -9.33 7.74
N TYR A 232 7.15 -9.84 8.48
CA TYR A 232 6.01 -9.04 8.94
C TYR A 232 6.31 -8.21 10.20
N LYS A 233 7.58 -8.12 10.59
CA LYS A 233 8.01 -7.13 11.59
C LYS A 233 7.69 -5.73 11.10
N ILE A 234 7.05 -4.93 11.96
CA ILE A 234 6.56 -3.60 11.60
C ILE A 234 7.59 -2.51 11.90
N LEU A 235 7.62 -1.50 11.04
CA LEU A 235 8.25 -0.22 11.27
C LEU A 235 7.16 0.85 11.38
N CYS A 236 7.07 1.49 12.54
CA CYS A 236 6.20 2.64 12.79
C CYS A 236 6.94 3.92 12.37
N ILE A 237 6.39 4.65 11.40
CA ILE A 237 7.00 5.86 10.82
C ILE A 237 6.05 7.05 10.87
N ASP A 238 6.60 8.22 11.15
CA ASP A 238 5.93 9.50 10.96
C ASP A 238 6.32 10.05 9.58
N TYR A 239 5.37 10.12 8.66
CA TYR A 239 5.65 10.54 7.28
C TYR A 239 4.58 11.50 6.75
N LYS A 240 5.01 12.69 6.32
CA LYS A 240 4.13 13.76 5.81
C LYS A 240 2.94 14.07 6.74
N GLY A 241 3.17 14.05 8.06
CA GLY A 241 2.15 14.30 9.08
C GLY A 241 1.16 13.14 9.27
N HIS A 242 1.55 11.91 8.90
CA HIS A 242 0.78 10.69 9.14
C HIS A 242 1.60 9.67 9.95
N LYS A 243 0.96 9.02 10.91
CA LYS A 243 1.49 7.85 11.62
C LYS A 243 1.16 6.60 10.81
N LEU A 244 2.17 6.03 10.17
CA LEU A 244 2.02 4.89 9.27
C LEU A 244 2.80 3.69 9.80
N ALA A 245 2.18 2.52 9.77
CA ALA A 245 2.84 1.25 9.98
C ALA A 245 3.17 0.64 8.62
N ARG A 246 4.39 0.14 8.44
CA ARG A 246 4.79 -0.60 7.24
C ARG A 246 5.63 -1.80 7.61
N PHE A 247 5.68 -2.82 6.78
CA PHE A 247 6.59 -3.93 7.03
C PHE A 247 8.05 -3.48 6.91
N MET A 248 8.98 -4.24 7.49
CA MET A 248 10.42 -4.04 7.30
C MET A 248 10.85 -4.54 5.90
N ASP A 249 10.24 -3.99 4.86
CA ASP A 249 10.49 -4.29 3.46
C ASP A 249 11.36 -3.21 2.80
N LYS A 250 12.19 -3.65 1.84
CA LYS A 250 13.01 -2.72 1.05
C LYS A 250 12.15 -2.14 -0.08
N ASN A 251 12.23 -0.83 -0.26
CA ASN A 251 11.54 -0.19 -1.40
C ASN A 251 12.12 -0.75 -2.70
N VAL A 252 11.29 -1.30 -3.56
CA VAL A 252 11.75 -1.89 -4.83
C VAL A 252 12.51 -0.89 -5.71
N SER A 253 12.16 0.41 -5.65
CA SER A 253 12.93 1.45 -6.37
C SER A 253 14.35 1.61 -5.82
N ILE A 254 14.57 1.37 -4.53
CA ILE A 254 15.91 1.38 -3.91
C ILE A 254 16.68 0.15 -4.36
N SER A 255 16.08 -1.04 -4.25
CA SER A 255 16.70 -2.30 -4.71
C SER A 255 17.08 -2.23 -6.18
N CYS A 256 16.19 -1.74 -7.04
CA CYS A 256 16.45 -1.56 -8.46
C CYS A 256 17.60 -0.56 -8.71
N THR A 257 17.66 0.55 -7.96
CA THR A 257 18.77 1.51 -8.08
C THR A 257 20.12 0.86 -7.76
N GLU A 258 20.20 0.07 -6.69
CA GLU A 258 21.44 -0.61 -6.30
C GLU A 258 21.87 -1.65 -7.34
N GLN A 259 20.94 -2.46 -7.84
CA GLN A 259 21.24 -3.44 -8.89
C GLN A 259 21.70 -2.77 -10.19
N LEU A 260 21.06 -1.66 -10.58
CA LEU A 260 21.50 -0.87 -11.74
C LEU A 260 22.93 -0.35 -11.55
N ILE A 261 23.30 0.13 -10.36
CA ILE A 261 24.66 0.59 -10.07
C ILE A 261 25.66 -0.56 -10.25
N ILE A 262 25.36 -1.75 -9.72
CA ILE A 262 26.20 -2.95 -9.86
C ILE A 262 26.36 -3.33 -11.34
N CYS A 263 25.26 -3.36 -12.11
CA CYS A 263 25.30 -3.64 -13.54
C CYS A 263 26.18 -2.64 -14.30
N ILE A 264 26.03 -1.35 -14.02
CA ILE A 264 26.84 -0.28 -14.62
C ILE A 264 28.32 -0.48 -14.28
N GLN A 265 28.67 -0.74 -13.02
CA GLN A 265 30.05 -0.98 -12.59
C GLN A 265 30.68 -2.18 -13.30
N ASN A 266 29.94 -3.27 -13.46
CA ASN A 266 30.42 -4.46 -14.16
C ASN A 266 30.66 -4.18 -15.66
N LEU A 267 29.77 -3.42 -16.31
CA LEU A 267 29.96 -2.99 -17.69
C LEU A 267 31.19 -2.09 -17.85
N CYS A 268 31.41 -1.17 -16.90
CA CYS A 268 32.60 -0.31 -16.90
C CYS A 268 33.89 -1.14 -16.80
N ARG A 269 33.98 -2.06 -15.85
CA ARG A 269 35.15 -2.94 -15.67
C ARG A 269 35.44 -3.75 -16.92
N LYS A 270 34.40 -4.29 -17.57
CA LYS A 270 34.53 -5.04 -18.82
C LYS A 270 35.14 -4.18 -19.93
N LYS A 271 34.62 -2.96 -20.13
CA LYS A 271 35.13 -2.03 -21.16
C LYS A 271 36.56 -1.56 -20.91
N VAL A 272 36.92 -1.32 -19.65
CA VAL A 272 38.31 -0.98 -19.26
C VAL A 272 39.25 -2.15 -19.58
N ASN A 273 38.87 -3.37 -19.23
CA ASN A 273 39.68 -4.57 -19.50
C ASN A 273 39.82 -4.86 -21.00
N GLU A 274 38.80 -4.54 -21.80
CA GLU A 274 38.79 -4.70 -23.26
C GLU A 274 39.54 -3.56 -24.00
N GLY A 275 40.02 -2.53 -23.29
CA GLY A 275 40.73 -1.39 -23.88
C GLY A 275 39.85 -0.46 -24.73
N GLU A 276 38.52 -0.56 -24.61
CA GLU A 276 37.55 0.21 -25.39
C GLU A 276 37.30 1.62 -24.82
N LEU A 277 38.36 2.38 -24.56
CA LEU A 277 38.26 3.75 -24.05
C LEU A 277 38.51 4.77 -25.16
N ASN A 278 37.64 5.78 -25.23
CA ASN A 278 37.89 6.95 -26.07
C ASN A 278 38.80 7.97 -25.34
N ILE A 279 39.18 9.03 -26.05
CA ILE A 279 40.03 10.12 -25.54
C ILE A 279 39.46 10.78 -24.26
N ASN A 280 38.13 10.71 -24.06
CA ASN A 280 37.43 11.30 -22.93
C ASN A 280 37.19 10.32 -21.77
N ASN A 281 37.70 9.07 -21.84
CA ASN A 281 37.40 8.01 -20.88
C ASN A 281 35.88 7.75 -20.72
N GLU A 282 35.15 7.91 -21.82
CA GLU A 282 33.70 7.70 -21.88
C GLU A 282 33.37 6.49 -22.73
N PHE A 283 32.30 5.78 -22.36
CA PHE A 283 31.73 4.74 -23.20
C PHE A 283 30.20 4.84 -23.23
N LYS A 284 29.63 4.43 -24.36
CA LYS A 284 28.20 4.52 -24.64
C LYS A 284 27.57 3.14 -24.59
N VAL A 285 26.47 3.01 -23.87
CA VAL A 285 25.72 1.75 -23.76
C VAL A 285 24.26 1.99 -24.08
N PRO A 286 23.64 1.15 -24.90
CA PRO A 286 22.19 1.19 -25.04
C PRO A 286 21.45 0.94 -23.74
N VAL A 287 20.44 1.75 -23.45
CA VAL A 287 19.60 1.61 -22.24
C VAL A 287 19.04 0.20 -22.10
N ASN A 288 18.58 -0.40 -23.20
CA ASN A 288 18.02 -1.76 -23.18
C ASN A 288 19.03 -2.82 -22.71
N VAL A 289 20.32 -2.67 -23.00
CA VAL A 289 21.34 -3.63 -22.54
C VAL A 289 21.40 -3.66 -21.02
N ILE A 290 21.29 -2.51 -20.36
CA ILE A 290 21.30 -2.42 -18.89
C ILE A 290 19.96 -2.90 -18.32
N ILE A 291 18.84 -2.51 -18.93
CA ILE A 291 17.51 -2.96 -18.49
C ILE A 291 17.38 -4.47 -18.60
N ASP A 292 17.86 -5.09 -19.68
CA ASP A 292 17.79 -6.53 -19.92
C ASP A 292 18.49 -7.34 -18.80
N MET A 293 19.46 -6.75 -18.10
CA MET A 293 20.13 -7.39 -16.96
C MET A 293 19.27 -7.44 -15.68
N VAL A 294 18.23 -6.60 -15.57
CA VAL A 294 17.44 -6.44 -14.33
C VAL A 294 15.93 -6.50 -14.53
N LYS A 295 15.45 -6.59 -15.78
CA LYS A 295 14.02 -6.51 -16.12
C LYS A 295 13.18 -7.67 -15.60
N GLU A 296 13.76 -8.85 -15.42
CA GLU A 296 13.03 -10.01 -14.89
C GLU A 296 12.58 -9.71 -13.45
N GLU A 297 13.44 -9.06 -12.65
CA GLU A 297 13.12 -8.70 -11.27
C GLU A 297 12.29 -7.40 -11.17
N PHE A 298 12.60 -6.38 -11.98
CA PHE A 298 12.03 -5.04 -11.79
C PHE A 298 11.05 -4.57 -12.88
N GLY A 299 10.80 -5.40 -13.89
CA GLY A 299 10.10 -4.99 -15.11
C GLY A 299 10.93 -4.00 -15.94
N PHE A 300 10.36 -3.53 -17.06
CA PHE A 300 11.08 -2.63 -17.96
C PHE A 300 11.06 -1.16 -17.47
N PHE A 301 9.91 -0.67 -17.01
CA PHE A 301 9.70 0.77 -16.82
C PHE A 301 10.35 1.34 -15.57
N LEU A 302 10.41 0.58 -14.47
CA LEU A 302 11.07 1.03 -13.25
C LEU A 302 12.57 1.32 -13.48
N PRO A 303 13.39 0.39 -14.00
CA PRO A 303 14.80 0.67 -14.27
C PRO A 303 14.98 1.76 -15.33
N TYR A 304 14.15 1.79 -16.38
CA TYR A 304 14.17 2.87 -17.37
C TYR A 304 14.01 4.26 -16.73
N LEU A 305 13.03 4.41 -15.84
CA LEU A 305 12.76 5.69 -15.17
C LEU A 305 13.86 6.07 -14.19
N ILE A 306 14.45 5.10 -13.49
CA ILE A 306 15.57 5.33 -12.57
C ILE A 306 16.78 5.81 -13.38
N LEU A 307 17.16 5.13 -14.46
CA LEU A 307 18.28 5.54 -15.32
C LEU A 307 18.06 6.94 -15.91
N LYS A 308 16.82 7.27 -16.29
CA LYS A 308 16.49 8.55 -16.93
C LYS A 308 16.41 9.73 -15.97
N ARG A 309 16.03 9.52 -14.70
CA ARG A 309 15.63 10.62 -13.79
C ARG A 309 16.33 10.61 -12.43
N SER A 310 16.93 9.50 -12.03
CA SER A 310 17.47 9.36 -10.68
C SER A 310 18.76 10.14 -10.51
N LYS A 311 18.77 11.09 -9.58
CA LYS A 311 19.99 11.79 -9.15
C LYS A 311 20.98 10.87 -8.42
N ARG A 312 20.55 9.66 -8.02
CA ARG A 312 21.39 8.68 -7.31
C ARG A 312 22.38 8.00 -8.25
N ILE A 313 21.99 7.79 -9.50
CA ILE A 313 22.90 7.37 -10.56
C ILE A 313 23.49 8.66 -11.14
N LYS A 314 24.51 9.19 -10.45
CA LYS A 314 25.15 10.46 -10.81
C LYS A 314 25.85 10.31 -12.17
N LYS A 315 25.91 11.42 -12.92
CA LYS A 315 26.82 11.63 -14.07
C LYS A 315 26.63 10.68 -15.27
N VAL A 316 25.39 10.29 -15.56
CA VAL A 316 25.05 9.59 -16.80
C VAL A 316 24.36 10.56 -17.73
N SER A 317 24.85 10.71 -18.97
CA SER A 317 24.12 11.47 -20.01
C SER A 317 23.16 10.55 -20.73
N PHE A 318 21.93 11.02 -20.97
CA PHE A 318 20.91 10.29 -21.70
C PHE A 318 20.74 10.93 -23.07
N GLU A 319 21.05 10.18 -24.13
CA GLU A 319 21.02 10.65 -25.52
C GLU A 319 20.13 9.75 -26.36
N LYS A 320 19.50 10.31 -27.39
CA LYS A 320 18.80 9.53 -28.42
C LYS A 320 19.67 9.49 -29.66
N LEU A 321 20.17 8.31 -30.02
CA LEU A 321 20.98 8.11 -31.23
C LEU A 321 20.25 7.22 -32.23
N ILE A 322 20.53 7.41 -33.51
CA ILE A 322 20.10 6.51 -34.58
C ILE A 322 21.13 5.40 -34.69
N ASN A 323 20.71 4.14 -34.58
CA ASN A 323 21.61 3.00 -34.76
C ASN A 323 21.81 2.66 -36.25
N GLU A 324 22.68 1.69 -36.54
CA GLU A 324 23.02 1.23 -37.89
C GLU A 324 21.80 0.74 -38.71
N LYS A 325 20.70 0.39 -38.04
CA LYS A 325 19.44 -0.02 -38.67
C LYS A 325 18.45 1.14 -38.84
N TYR A 326 18.92 2.39 -38.73
CA TYR A 326 18.12 3.60 -38.77
C TYR A 326 17.01 3.65 -37.71
N LYS A 327 17.20 2.99 -36.56
CA LYS A 327 16.27 3.01 -35.44
C LYS A 327 16.79 3.89 -34.32
N ILE A 328 15.90 4.70 -33.74
CA ILE A 328 16.23 5.46 -32.54
C ILE A 328 16.43 4.52 -31.35
N GLN A 329 17.52 4.73 -30.65
CA GLN A 329 17.89 4.03 -29.45
C GLN A 329 18.25 5.05 -28.37
N ASP A 330 17.71 4.82 -27.17
CA ASP A 330 18.13 5.55 -25.98
C ASP A 330 19.51 5.00 -25.55
N ILE A 331 20.48 5.89 -25.41
CA ILE A 331 21.88 5.61 -25.09
C ILE A 331 22.25 6.32 -23.79
N LEU A 332 23.02 5.63 -22.96
CA LEU A 332 23.65 6.17 -21.76
C LEU A 332 25.14 6.34 -22.02
N THR A 333 25.67 7.52 -21.72
CA THR A 333 27.12 7.76 -21.69
C THR A 333 27.60 7.75 -20.25
N PHE A 334 28.63 6.95 -19.98
CA PHE A 334 29.28 6.84 -18.69
C PHE A 334 30.73 7.29 -18.79
N LYS A 335 31.24 7.95 -17.74
CA LYS A 335 32.66 8.17 -17.53
C LYS A 335 33.23 7.04 -16.69
N THR A 336 34.34 6.44 -17.10
CA THR A 336 34.97 5.34 -16.33
C THR A 336 35.51 5.79 -14.98
N SER A 337 35.85 7.07 -14.81
CA SER A 337 36.23 7.64 -13.51
C SER A 337 35.08 7.60 -12.48
N ASP A 338 33.83 7.58 -12.93
CA ASP A 338 32.66 7.67 -12.05
C ASP A 338 32.16 6.31 -11.56
N SER A 339 32.64 5.22 -12.15
CA SER A 339 32.24 3.84 -11.82
C SER A 339 33.28 3.07 -11.00
N LEU A 340 34.50 3.61 -10.88
CA LEU A 340 35.56 3.08 -10.01
C LEU A 340 35.51 3.65 -8.59
N LEU A 341 34.73 4.70 -8.34
CA LEU A 341 34.55 5.30 -7.03
C LEU A 341 33.39 4.62 -6.29
N ASN A 342 33.65 3.47 -5.67
CA ASN A 342 32.97 2.90 -4.47
C ASN A 342 33.50 1.47 -4.22
N SER A 343 34.82 1.31 -4.23
CA SER A 343 35.50 0.08 -3.79
C SER A 343 36.43 0.38 -2.63
N ASP A 344 35.90 1.08 -1.63
CA ASP A 344 36.44 1.16 -0.27
C ASP A 344 35.31 0.83 0.72
#